data_AF-W9WLV7-F1
#
_entry.id   AF-W9WLV7-F1
#
_cell.length_a   1.000
_cell.length_b   1.000
_cell.length_c   1.000
_cell.angle_alpha   90.00
_cell.angle_beta   90.00
_cell.angle_gamma   90.00
#
_symmetry.space_group_name_H-M   'P 1'
#
loop_
_entity.id
_entity.type
_entity.pdbx_description
1 polymer ?
#
loop_
_entity_poly.entity_id
_entity_poly.type
_entity_poly.pdbx_seq_one_letter_code
_entity_poly.pdbx_strand_id
1 'polypeptide(L)'
;MNNAFVIFNNLPPRLMIKEATLHLACPEACFQATDGADCVNKIRRWYLGTSPGTQLSYLEGIELIRQESMSVEIQCRCAFLGPLNLFALTSSLHGLIFQYQHCFREQAQLVPIRNAAKNWGMIWQMYSEDFSASPPHAMVTEDTMTIHKMCNRVGFMRHAPEFWLLAKLMMDRITNCKVLEPREPFGSLVPETPSATDDSTEPIYHEYDQTSMQQVNDLITILQRIHIQ
;
A
#
# COMPACT_ATOMS: atom_id res chain seq x y z
N MET A 1 -8.99 5.48 -5.87
CA MET A 1 -8.25 5.42 -4.59
C MET A 1 -9.26 5.31 -3.47
N ASN A 2 -9.49 4.10 -2.94
CA ASN A 2 -10.50 3.80 -1.91
C ASN A 2 -9.87 2.98 -0.75
N ASN A 3 -8.56 3.18 -0.51
CA ASN A 3 -7.79 2.37 0.44
C ASN A 3 -7.94 2.82 1.88
N ALA A 4 -8.23 4.12 2.13
CA ALA A 4 -8.57 4.59 3.47
C ALA A 4 -9.81 3.87 4.01
N PHE A 5 -10.81 3.63 3.15
CA PHE A 5 -12.02 2.91 3.55
C PHE A 5 -11.74 1.42 3.88
N VAL A 6 -10.85 0.78 3.11
CA VAL A 6 -10.35 -0.60 3.37
C VAL A 6 -9.59 -0.68 4.69
N ILE A 7 -8.69 0.28 4.92
CA ILE A 7 -7.82 0.34 6.11
C ILE A 7 -8.64 0.58 7.38
N PHE A 8 -9.65 1.44 7.33
CA PHE A 8 -10.41 1.82 8.53
C PHE A 8 -11.68 1.01 8.77
N ASN A 9 -12.19 0.27 7.78
CA ASN A 9 -13.45 -0.48 7.90
C ASN A 9 -13.33 -1.98 7.56
N ASN A 10 -12.11 -2.53 7.38
CA ASN A 10 -11.89 -3.93 6.97
C ASN A 10 -12.74 -4.37 5.77
N LEU A 11 -13.03 -3.47 4.85
CA LEU A 11 -13.79 -3.81 3.66
C LEU A 11 -12.84 -4.36 2.59
N PRO A 12 -13.23 -5.40 1.85
CA PRO A 12 -12.40 -5.95 0.78
C PRO A 12 -12.00 -4.85 -0.22
N PRO A 13 -10.72 -4.78 -0.64
CA PRO A 13 -10.28 -3.82 -1.64
C PRO A 13 -11.12 -3.94 -2.89
N ARG A 14 -11.84 -2.86 -3.25
CA ARG A 14 -12.68 -2.82 -4.47
C ARG A 14 -11.88 -2.85 -5.78
N LEU A 15 -10.55 -2.77 -5.71
CA LEU A 15 -9.63 -2.96 -6.83
C LEU A 15 -8.87 -4.27 -6.60
N MET A 16 -9.22 -5.31 -7.38
CA MET A 16 -8.44 -6.54 -7.40
C MET A 16 -7.13 -6.27 -8.13
N ILE A 17 -6.00 -6.43 -7.44
CA ILE A 17 -4.64 -6.28 -7.98
C ILE A 17 -4.45 -7.06 -9.30
N LYS A 18 -5.18 -8.17 -9.49
CA LYS A 18 -5.14 -9.03 -10.68
C LYS A 18 -5.71 -8.41 -11.96
N GLU A 19 -6.45 -7.30 -11.87
CA GLU A 19 -7.04 -6.60 -13.03
C GLU A 19 -6.30 -5.30 -13.37
N ALA A 20 -5.28 -4.93 -12.60
CA ALA A 20 -4.50 -3.70 -12.81
C ALA A 20 -3.40 -3.92 -13.86
N THR A 21 -3.79 -4.09 -15.13
CA THR A 21 -2.89 -3.99 -16.30
C THR A 21 -2.45 -2.54 -16.59
N LEU A 22 -2.73 -1.63 -15.67
CA LEU A 22 -2.40 -0.22 -15.75
C LEU A 22 -0.90 -0.01 -15.59
N HIS A 23 -0.33 0.78 -16.50
CA HIS A 23 1.01 1.32 -16.30
C HIS A 23 1.02 2.23 -15.07
N LEU A 24 2.17 2.31 -14.41
CA LEU A 24 2.37 3.29 -13.35
C LEU A 24 2.15 4.71 -13.89
N ALA A 25 1.72 5.59 -12.99
CA ALA A 25 1.36 6.95 -13.36
C ALA A 25 2.59 7.73 -13.85
N CYS A 26 2.34 8.71 -14.72
CA CYS A 26 3.32 9.76 -15.01
C CYS A 26 3.68 10.52 -13.71
N PRO A 27 4.85 11.20 -13.66
CA PRO A 27 5.21 12.03 -12.52
C PRO A 27 4.22 13.19 -12.34
N GLU A 28 4.15 13.68 -11.11
CA GLU A 28 3.21 14.71 -10.64
C GLU A 28 3.27 15.98 -11.49
N ALA A 29 4.47 16.34 -11.96
CA ALA A 29 4.68 17.49 -12.82
C ALA A 29 3.77 17.51 -14.06
N CYS A 30 3.44 16.32 -14.63
CA CYS A 30 2.54 16.20 -15.78
C CYS A 30 1.10 16.59 -15.43
N PHE A 31 0.64 16.28 -14.22
CA PHE A 31 -0.68 16.67 -13.72
C PHE A 31 -0.74 18.15 -13.29
N GLN A 32 0.42 18.78 -13.12
CA GLN A 32 0.60 20.18 -12.76
C GLN A 32 0.94 21.06 -13.96
N ALA A 33 0.72 20.57 -15.19
CA ALA A 33 0.94 21.36 -16.38
C ALA A 33 -0.02 22.55 -16.47
N THR A 34 0.48 23.71 -16.86
CA THR A 34 -0.34 24.93 -17.00
C THR A 34 -1.25 24.89 -18.22
N ASP A 35 -0.83 24.15 -19.26
CA ASP A 35 -1.54 23.97 -20.51
C ASP A 35 -1.16 22.63 -21.17
N GLY A 36 -1.82 22.31 -22.29
CA GLY A 36 -1.60 21.06 -23.01
C GLY A 36 -0.19 20.93 -23.61
N ALA A 37 0.44 22.03 -24.01
CA ALA A 37 1.79 22.01 -24.59
C ALA A 37 2.84 21.73 -23.50
N ASP A 38 2.71 22.35 -22.33
CA ASP A 38 3.53 22.06 -21.17
C ASP A 38 3.38 20.59 -20.72
N CYS A 39 2.14 20.07 -20.74
CA CYS A 39 1.86 18.66 -20.43
C CYS A 39 2.61 17.70 -21.36
N VAL A 40 2.48 17.90 -22.68
CA VAL A 40 3.18 17.07 -23.69
C VAL A 40 4.69 17.17 -23.52
N ASN A 41 5.22 18.36 -23.26
CA ASN A 41 6.65 18.56 -23.04
C ASN A 41 7.14 17.81 -21.79
N LYS A 42 6.40 17.84 -20.69
CA LYS A 42 6.74 17.12 -19.45
C LYS A 42 6.66 15.60 -19.63
N ILE A 43 5.62 15.10 -20.31
CA ILE A 43 5.50 13.68 -20.67
C ILE A 43 6.68 13.24 -21.54
N ARG A 44 7.04 14.03 -22.56
CA ARG A 44 8.17 13.70 -23.43
C ARG A 44 9.48 13.70 -22.66
N ARG A 45 9.75 14.70 -21.81
CA ARG A 45 10.96 14.72 -20.98
C ARG A 45 11.03 13.53 -20.03
N TRP A 46 9.89 13.14 -19.44
CA TRP A 46 9.78 11.94 -18.62
C TRP A 46 10.19 10.70 -19.41
N TYR A 47 9.59 10.48 -20.60
CA TYR A 47 9.91 9.32 -21.43
C TYR A 47 11.34 9.33 -21.98
N LEU A 48 11.93 10.50 -22.22
CA LEU A 48 13.33 10.63 -22.64
C LEU A 48 14.31 10.42 -21.49
N GLY A 49 13.93 10.76 -20.26
CA GLY A 49 14.72 10.52 -19.05
C GLY A 49 14.64 9.07 -18.56
N THR A 50 13.59 8.34 -18.95
CA THR A 50 13.50 6.90 -18.72
C THR A 50 14.23 6.10 -19.78
N SER A 51 15.05 5.13 -19.37
CA SER A 51 15.62 4.17 -20.32
C SER A 51 14.51 3.36 -21.02
N PRO A 52 14.70 2.94 -22.29
CA PRO A 52 13.77 2.01 -22.94
C PRO A 52 13.63 0.74 -22.10
N GLY A 53 12.43 0.47 -21.57
CA GLY A 53 12.17 -0.64 -20.62
C GLY A 53 11.89 -0.22 -19.17
N THR A 54 11.87 1.09 -18.87
CA THR A 54 11.50 1.62 -17.54
C THR A 54 9.97 1.72 -17.33
N GLN A 55 9.17 1.44 -18.36
CA GLN A 55 7.71 1.41 -18.23
C GLN A 55 7.32 0.19 -17.41
N LEU A 56 7.10 0.42 -16.12
CA LEU A 56 6.73 -0.59 -15.16
C LEU A 56 5.20 -0.58 -15.02
N SER A 57 4.56 -1.73 -15.23
CA SER A 57 3.16 -1.90 -14.87
C SER A 57 2.99 -1.91 -13.35
N TYR A 58 1.78 -1.61 -12.89
CA TYR A 58 1.46 -1.64 -11.48
C TYR A 58 1.72 -3.02 -10.85
N LEU A 59 1.35 -4.09 -11.57
CA LEU A 59 1.57 -5.46 -11.12
C LEU A 59 3.07 -5.80 -11.03
N GLU A 60 3.86 -5.44 -12.04
CA GLU A 60 5.31 -5.64 -12.00
C GLU A 60 5.95 -4.88 -10.84
N GLY A 61 5.48 -3.67 -10.53
CA GLY A 61 5.92 -2.92 -9.35
C GLY A 61 5.68 -3.67 -8.04
N ILE A 62 4.50 -4.29 -7.88
CA ILE A 62 4.17 -5.12 -6.72
C ILE A 62 5.06 -6.36 -6.65
N GLU A 63 5.27 -7.04 -7.78
CA GLU A 63 6.11 -8.24 -7.81
C GLU A 63 7.58 -7.91 -7.53
N LEU A 64 8.10 -6.80 -8.04
CA LEU A 64 9.47 -6.35 -7.76
C LEU A 64 9.68 -6.11 -6.27
N ILE A 65 8.77 -5.40 -5.60
CA ILE A 65 8.92 -5.16 -4.16
C ILE A 65 8.82 -6.45 -3.35
N ARG A 66 8.08 -7.47 -3.79
CA ARG A 66 7.93 -8.76 -3.09
C ARG A 66 9.17 -9.66 -3.14
N GLN A 67 10.16 -9.34 -3.98
CA GLN A 67 11.37 -10.15 -4.12
C GLN A 67 12.20 -10.18 -2.84
N GLU A 68 12.83 -11.32 -2.56
CA GLU A 68 13.69 -11.50 -1.37
C GLU A 68 14.92 -10.59 -1.39
N SER A 69 15.49 -10.40 -2.56
CA SER A 69 16.60 -9.48 -2.79
C SER A 69 16.26 -8.55 -3.95
N MET A 70 16.69 -7.29 -3.83
CA MET A 70 16.45 -6.26 -4.82
C MET A 70 17.75 -5.53 -5.10
N SER A 71 18.18 -5.51 -6.37
CA SER A 71 19.39 -4.80 -6.78
C SER A 71 19.23 -3.29 -6.61
N VAL A 72 20.34 -2.58 -6.43
CA VAL A 72 20.36 -1.11 -6.34
C VAL A 72 19.78 -0.46 -7.60
N GLU A 73 20.00 -1.07 -8.77
CA GLU A 73 19.41 -0.61 -10.03
C GLU A 73 17.88 -0.65 -10.00
N ILE A 74 17.28 -1.74 -9.49
CA ILE A 74 15.82 -1.86 -9.37
C ILE A 74 15.31 -0.86 -8.32
N GLN A 75 16.02 -0.70 -7.20
CA GLN A 75 15.65 0.28 -6.17
C GLN A 75 15.63 1.70 -6.75
N CYS A 76 16.68 2.09 -7.48
CA CYS A 76 16.78 3.39 -8.13
C CYS A 76 15.67 3.58 -9.17
N ARG A 77 15.40 2.54 -9.97
CA ARG A 77 14.33 2.56 -10.96
C ARG A 77 12.95 2.73 -10.33
N CYS A 78 12.69 2.08 -9.20
CA CYS A 78 11.45 2.24 -8.44
C CYS A 78 11.37 3.60 -7.73
N ALA A 79 12.48 4.09 -7.17
CA ALA A 79 12.56 5.40 -6.52
C ALA A 79 12.28 6.53 -7.50
N PHE A 80 12.78 6.40 -8.73
CA PHE A 80 12.54 7.35 -9.82
C PHE A 80 11.06 7.48 -10.20
N LEU A 81 10.18 6.52 -9.86
CA LEU A 81 8.75 6.58 -10.18
C LEU A 81 8.00 7.70 -9.45
N GLY A 82 8.57 8.24 -8.37
CA GLY A 82 8.00 9.36 -7.64
C GLY A 82 6.95 8.98 -6.58
N PRO A 83 6.55 9.96 -5.76
CA PRO A 83 5.82 9.74 -4.53
C PRO A 83 4.40 9.19 -4.76
N LEU A 84 3.71 9.56 -5.84
CA LEU A 84 2.39 9.03 -6.19
C LEU A 84 2.42 7.51 -6.42
N ASN A 85 3.40 7.05 -7.22
CA ASN A 85 3.56 5.64 -7.53
C ASN A 85 3.97 4.84 -6.30
N LEU A 86 4.91 5.37 -5.50
CA LEU A 86 5.31 4.74 -4.24
C LEU A 86 4.14 4.65 -3.24
N PHE A 87 3.34 5.70 -3.13
CA PHE A 87 2.12 5.69 -2.31
C PHE A 87 1.11 4.63 -2.79
N ALA A 88 0.94 4.49 -4.10
CA ALA A 88 0.08 3.47 -4.68
C ALA A 88 0.60 2.05 -4.38
N LEU A 89 1.91 1.82 -4.38
CA LEU A 89 2.52 0.55 -3.99
C LEU A 89 2.30 0.24 -2.51
N THR A 90 2.51 1.21 -1.60
CA THR A 90 2.22 1.03 -0.17
C THR A 90 0.76 0.70 0.07
N SER A 91 -0.13 1.37 -0.65
CA SER A 91 -1.55 1.10 -0.55
C SER A 91 -1.90 -0.33 -0.95
N SER A 92 -1.21 -0.90 -1.94
CA SER A 92 -1.36 -2.31 -2.30
C SER A 92 -0.86 -3.26 -1.22
N LEU A 93 0.16 -2.88 -0.45
CA LEU A 93 0.59 -3.67 0.72
C LEU A 93 -0.55 -3.86 1.71
N HIS A 94 -1.34 -2.81 1.99
CA HIS A 94 -2.52 -2.91 2.84
C HIS A 94 -3.56 -3.89 2.27
N GLY A 95 -3.79 -3.86 0.95
CA GLY A 95 -4.65 -4.82 0.28
C GLY A 95 -4.15 -6.27 0.39
N LEU A 96 -2.84 -6.49 0.26
CA LEU A 96 -2.20 -7.80 0.40
C LEU A 96 -2.28 -8.31 1.85
N ILE A 97 -2.07 -7.44 2.84
CA ILE A 97 -2.20 -7.76 4.26
C ILE A 97 -3.64 -8.17 4.57
N PHE A 98 -4.61 -7.37 4.11
CA PHE A 98 -6.02 -7.68 4.27
C PHE A 98 -6.39 -9.04 3.66
N GLN A 99 -5.97 -9.29 2.41
CA GLN A 99 -6.19 -10.58 1.76
C GLN A 99 -5.57 -11.73 2.54
N TYR A 100 -4.37 -11.56 3.10
CA TYR A 100 -3.74 -12.58 3.92
C TYR A 100 -4.50 -12.84 5.24
N GLN A 101 -5.07 -11.80 5.86
CA GLN A 101 -5.85 -11.94 7.10
C GLN A 101 -7.18 -12.67 6.88
N HIS A 102 -7.84 -12.42 5.74
CA HIS A 102 -9.22 -12.87 5.51
C HIS A 102 -9.35 -14.06 4.53
N CYS A 103 -8.33 -14.37 3.73
CA CYS A 103 -8.30 -15.60 2.93
C CYS A 103 -7.44 -16.65 3.62
N PHE A 104 -8.05 -17.76 4.05
CA PHE A 104 -7.41 -18.96 4.59
C PHE A 104 -6.18 -19.38 3.76
N ARG A 105 -4.94 -19.04 4.20
CA ARG A 105 -3.70 -19.48 3.54
C ARG A 105 -2.48 -19.63 4.46
N GLU A 106 -1.59 -20.52 4.01
CA GLU A 106 -0.32 -20.94 4.62
C GLU A 106 0.65 -19.77 4.90
N GLN A 107 1.47 -19.93 5.94
CA GLN A 107 2.52 -18.99 6.37
C GLN A 107 3.50 -18.59 5.26
N ALA A 108 3.66 -19.42 4.22
CA ALA A 108 4.52 -19.15 3.06
C ALA A 108 4.16 -17.84 2.32
N GLN A 109 2.93 -17.34 2.44
CA GLN A 109 2.52 -16.09 1.79
C GLN A 109 2.92 -14.81 2.54
N LEU A 110 3.33 -14.93 3.80
CA LEU A 110 3.71 -13.77 4.62
C LEU A 110 5.12 -13.27 4.31
N VAL A 111 6.02 -14.17 3.87
CA VAL A 111 7.40 -13.82 3.52
C VAL A 111 7.46 -12.80 2.38
N PRO A 112 6.77 -12.97 1.24
CA PRO A 112 6.72 -11.96 0.19
C PRO A 112 6.16 -10.60 0.64
N ILE A 113 5.20 -10.57 1.56
CA ILE A 113 4.61 -9.31 2.06
C ILE A 113 5.62 -8.58 2.96
N ARG A 114 6.37 -9.32 3.79
CA ARG A 114 7.48 -8.75 4.57
C ARG A 114 8.58 -8.18 3.69
N ASN A 115 8.98 -8.92 2.65
CA ASN A 115 9.96 -8.46 1.68
C ASN A 115 9.48 -7.17 1.00
N ALA A 116 8.20 -7.13 0.62
CA ALA A 116 7.58 -5.95 0.03
C ALA A 116 7.62 -4.72 0.93
N ALA A 117 7.32 -4.85 2.22
CA ALA A 117 7.46 -3.73 3.15
C ALA A 117 8.93 -3.32 3.33
N LYS A 118 9.85 -4.26 3.50
CA LYS A 118 11.29 -3.94 3.63
C LYS A 118 11.79 -3.18 2.40
N ASN A 119 11.53 -3.71 1.21
CA ASN A 119 11.99 -3.13 -0.06
C ASN A 119 11.35 -1.78 -0.31
N TRP A 120 10.06 -1.61 -0.02
CA TRP A 120 9.40 -0.31 -0.11
C TRP A 120 10.10 0.75 0.74
N GLY A 121 10.48 0.41 1.98
CA GLY A 121 11.20 1.34 2.87
C GLY A 121 12.54 1.80 2.29
N MET A 122 13.31 0.88 1.71
CA MET A 122 14.58 1.21 1.05
C MET A 122 14.38 2.11 -0.18
N ILE A 123 13.37 1.81 -0.99
CA ILE A 123 13.03 2.60 -2.17
C ILE A 123 12.59 4.02 -1.77
N TRP A 124 11.76 4.14 -0.74
CA TRP A 124 11.29 5.45 -0.26
C TRP A 124 12.44 6.30 0.28
N GLN A 125 13.38 5.68 1.00
CA GLN A 125 14.57 6.38 1.49
C GLN A 125 15.39 6.93 0.32
N MET A 126 15.70 6.09 -0.68
CA MET A 126 16.43 6.51 -1.88
C MET A 126 15.68 7.61 -2.65
N TYR A 127 14.36 7.49 -2.79
CA TYR A 127 13.52 8.56 -3.36
C TYR A 127 13.68 9.89 -2.60
N SER A 128 13.63 9.81 -1.27
CA SER A 128 13.70 10.99 -0.40
C SER A 128 15.05 11.68 -0.51
N GLU A 129 16.14 10.91 -0.55
CA GLU A 129 17.52 11.41 -0.60
C GLU A 129 17.89 11.94 -1.99
N ASP A 130 17.58 11.19 -3.05
CA ASP A 130 18.15 11.45 -4.38
C ASP A 130 17.19 12.17 -5.34
N PHE A 131 15.87 12.01 -5.15
CA PHE A 131 14.89 12.41 -6.18
C PHE A 131 13.92 13.50 -5.72
N SER A 132 13.55 13.54 -4.44
CA SER A 132 12.46 14.38 -3.90
C SER A 132 12.63 15.89 -4.13
N ALA A 133 13.87 16.38 -4.17
CA ALA A 133 14.19 17.79 -4.36
C ALA A 133 14.43 18.17 -5.84
N SER A 134 14.41 17.19 -6.75
CA SER A 134 14.78 17.38 -8.16
C SER A 134 13.59 17.19 -9.10
N PRO A 135 13.49 17.94 -10.21
CA PRO A 135 12.49 17.65 -11.25
C PRO A 135 12.62 16.21 -11.76
N PRO A 136 11.52 15.49 -12.04
CA PRO A 136 10.14 15.98 -12.10
C PRO A 136 9.38 15.88 -10.76
N HIS A 137 10.03 15.47 -9.68
CA HIS A 137 9.41 15.18 -8.37
C HIS A 137 9.49 16.33 -7.37
N ALA A 138 10.24 17.38 -7.69
CA ALA A 138 10.32 18.60 -6.90
C ALA A 138 8.94 19.27 -6.80
N MET A 139 8.39 19.29 -5.58
CA MET A 139 7.08 19.86 -5.28
C MET A 139 7.24 21.16 -4.47
N VAL A 140 6.26 22.05 -4.56
CA VAL A 140 6.30 23.35 -3.88
C VAL A 140 5.97 23.18 -2.38
N THR A 141 6.86 23.64 -1.51
CA THR A 141 6.65 23.69 -0.05
C THR A 141 5.77 24.88 0.35
N GLU A 142 5.13 24.79 1.53
CA GLU A 142 4.15 25.77 2.00
C GLU A 142 4.71 27.20 2.14
N ASP A 143 6.03 27.35 2.26
CA ASP A 143 6.70 28.64 2.45
C ASP A 143 6.79 29.49 1.16
N THR A 144 6.58 28.90 -0.03
CA THR A 144 6.65 29.60 -1.33
C THR A 144 5.30 29.65 -2.06
N MET A 145 4.23 29.46 -1.29
CA MET A 145 2.90 29.14 -1.77
C MET A 145 2.13 30.38 -2.24
N THR A 146 1.77 30.41 -3.52
CA THR A 146 0.76 31.36 -4.06
C THR A 146 -0.52 30.61 -4.43
N ILE A 147 -1.66 31.31 -4.48
CA ILE A 147 -2.97 30.73 -4.85
C ILE A 147 -2.89 29.96 -6.18
N HIS A 148 -2.16 30.51 -7.16
CA HIS A 148 -1.95 29.89 -8.47
C HIS A 148 -1.07 28.63 -8.45
N LYS A 149 -0.32 28.38 -7.37
CA LYS A 149 0.55 27.20 -7.22
C LYS A 149 -0.08 26.11 -6.36
N MET A 150 -1.33 26.26 -5.89
CA MET A 150 -2.00 25.29 -5.01
C MET A 150 -2.10 23.87 -5.55
N CYS A 151 -2.21 23.69 -6.87
CA CYS A 151 -2.14 22.38 -7.51
C CYS A 151 -0.74 21.73 -7.45
N ASN A 152 0.30 22.51 -7.13
CA ASN A 152 1.69 22.06 -7.05
C ASN A 152 2.12 21.66 -5.62
N ARG A 153 1.19 21.70 -4.65
CA ARG A 153 1.46 21.27 -3.27
C ARG A 153 1.72 19.78 -3.25
N VAL A 154 2.61 19.35 -2.35
CA VAL A 154 2.73 17.93 -2.02
C VAL A 154 1.38 17.44 -1.51
N GLY A 155 0.73 16.59 -2.30
CA GLY A 155 -0.58 16.02 -1.98
C GLY A 155 -0.49 14.97 -0.87
N PHE A 156 -1.56 14.20 -0.74
CA PHE A 156 -1.71 13.17 0.29
C PHE A 156 -0.57 12.12 0.28
N MET A 157 0.09 11.91 -0.87
CA MET A 157 1.21 10.98 -1.00
C MET A 157 2.44 11.33 -0.13
N ARG A 158 2.54 12.55 0.41
CA ARG A 158 3.58 12.90 1.41
C ARG A 158 3.53 12.00 2.66
N HIS A 159 2.35 11.46 2.96
CA HIS A 159 2.11 10.60 4.10
C HIS A 159 2.35 9.10 3.81
N ALA A 160 2.98 8.77 2.68
CA ALA A 160 3.28 7.38 2.33
C ALA A 160 4.12 6.64 3.40
N PRO A 161 5.11 7.27 4.08
CA PRO A 161 5.86 6.64 5.18
C PRO A 161 4.97 6.19 6.33
N GLU A 162 3.96 6.98 6.69
CA GLU A 162 3.01 6.68 7.76
C GLU A 162 2.13 5.49 7.37
N PHE A 163 1.70 5.43 6.10
CA PHE A 163 0.98 4.27 5.56
C PHE A 163 1.87 3.02 5.58
N TRP A 164 3.15 3.14 5.28
CA TRP A 164 4.07 2.01 5.32
C TRP A 164 4.31 1.52 6.74
N LEU A 165 4.49 2.44 7.69
CA LEU A 165 4.63 2.10 9.11
C LEU A 165 3.38 1.36 9.60
N LEU A 166 2.19 1.83 9.23
CA LEU A 166 0.94 1.15 9.54
C LEU A 166 0.91 -0.28 8.98
N ALA A 167 1.30 -0.46 7.72
CA ALA A 167 1.38 -1.80 7.11
C ALA A 167 2.36 -2.72 7.88
N LYS A 168 3.52 -2.20 8.29
CA LYS A 168 4.46 -2.95 9.14
C LYS A 168 3.83 -3.38 10.46
N LEU A 169 3.14 -2.47 11.14
CA LEU A 169 2.49 -2.77 12.42
C LEU A 169 1.41 -3.85 12.28
N MET A 170 0.61 -3.79 11.21
CA MET A 170 -0.39 -4.82 10.93
C MET A 170 0.27 -6.19 10.71
N MET A 171 1.39 -6.26 9.98
CA MET A 171 2.14 -7.51 9.78
C MET A 171 2.77 -8.05 11.07
N ASP A 172 3.33 -7.16 11.90
CA ASP A 172 3.93 -7.55 13.18
C ASP A 172 2.86 -8.13 14.12
N ARG A 173 1.68 -7.51 14.16
CA ARG A 173 0.51 -8.04 14.88
C ARG A 173 0.12 -9.43 14.40
N ILE A 174 0.01 -9.64 13.09
CA ILE A 174 -0.30 -10.95 12.49
C ILE A 174 0.74 -12.00 12.88
N THR A 175 2.02 -11.63 12.90
CA THR A 175 3.11 -12.55 13.30
C THR A 175 2.98 -12.92 14.76
N ASN A 176 2.80 -11.93 15.64
CA ASN A 176 2.78 -12.12 17.09
C ASN A 176 1.52 -12.87 17.55
N CYS A 177 0.37 -12.66 16.90
CA CYS A 177 -0.85 -13.44 17.16
C CYS A 177 -0.69 -14.93 16.82
N LYS A 178 0.11 -15.27 15.79
CA LYS A 178 0.35 -16.68 15.41
C LYS A 178 1.34 -17.42 16.32
N VAL A 179 2.15 -16.70 17.12
CA VAL A 179 3.07 -17.30 18.09
C VAL A 179 2.36 -17.77 19.36
N LEU A 180 1.12 -17.32 19.60
CA LEU A 180 0.35 -17.59 20.81
C LEU A 180 -0.68 -18.73 20.67
N GLU A 181 -0.70 -19.50 19.58
CA GLU A 181 -1.52 -20.72 19.48
C GLU A 181 -0.68 -21.99 19.67
N PRO A 182 -0.69 -22.63 20.85
CA PRO A 182 -0.40 -24.04 20.97
C PRO A 182 -1.51 -24.82 20.25
N ARG A 183 -1.12 -25.53 19.18
CA ARG A 183 -1.99 -26.41 18.42
C ARG A 183 -2.34 -27.64 19.27
N GLU A 184 -3.39 -27.55 20.07
CA GLU A 184 -4.07 -28.73 20.63
C GLU A 184 -4.83 -29.44 19.49
N PRO A 185 -4.55 -30.73 19.21
CA PRO A 185 -5.30 -31.47 18.22
C PRO A 185 -6.70 -31.76 18.76
N PHE A 186 -7.70 -31.03 18.27
CA PHE A 186 -9.10 -31.30 18.61
C PHE A 186 -9.47 -32.74 18.25
N GLY A 187 -9.67 -33.53 19.30
CA GLY A 187 -10.09 -34.92 19.24
C GLY A 187 -11.50 -35.08 18.69
N SER A 188 -11.61 -36.11 17.85
CA SER A 188 -12.78 -36.93 17.50
C SER A 188 -14.02 -36.77 18.39
N LEU A 189 -15.16 -36.38 17.80
CA LEU A 189 -16.49 -36.91 18.13
C LEU A 189 -17.36 -37.00 16.84
N VAL A 190 -18.15 -38.07 16.80
CA VAL A 190 -18.85 -38.77 15.71
C VAL A 190 -20.13 -38.04 15.23
N PRO A 191 -20.68 -38.32 14.02
CA PRO A 191 -21.71 -37.49 13.38
C PRO A 191 -23.15 -37.93 13.68
N GLU A 192 -24.03 -36.96 13.91
CA GLU A 192 -25.49 -37.13 13.80
C GLU A 192 -26.09 -36.00 12.95
N THR A 193 -26.94 -36.38 11.99
CA THR A 193 -27.76 -35.55 11.09
C THR A 193 -29.23 -35.96 11.28
N PRO A 194 -30.23 -35.23 10.74
CA PRO A 194 -30.44 -33.77 10.74
C PRO A 194 -31.90 -33.42 11.17
N SER A 195 -32.18 -32.20 11.63
CA SER A 195 -33.57 -31.70 11.62
C SER A 195 -33.62 -30.27 11.09
N ALA A 196 -34.33 -30.13 9.97
CA ALA A 196 -34.66 -28.89 9.32
C ALA A 196 -35.51 -27.99 10.24
N THR A 197 -35.10 -26.74 10.39
CA THR A 197 -35.83 -25.56 9.90
C THR A 197 -35.06 -24.32 10.33
N ASP A 198 -35.08 -23.35 9.43
CA ASP A 198 -35.02 -21.91 9.68
C ASP A 198 -33.75 -21.17 9.25
N ASP A 199 -34.06 -20.08 8.57
CA ASP A 199 -33.28 -19.20 7.74
C ASP A 199 -32.12 -18.58 8.51
N SER A 200 -30.89 -18.77 8.05
CA SER A 200 -29.71 -18.07 8.59
C SER A 200 -28.67 -17.86 7.51
N THR A 201 -29.08 -17.14 6.47
CA THR A 201 -28.14 -16.60 5.47
C THR A 201 -27.49 -15.29 5.95
N GLU A 202 -27.18 -15.10 7.23
CA GLU A 202 -26.51 -13.87 7.69
C GLU A 202 -25.56 -14.02 8.90
N PRO A 203 -24.43 -14.74 8.80
CA PRO A 203 -23.31 -14.49 9.71
C PRO A 203 -22.30 -13.48 9.12
N ILE A 204 -22.34 -13.25 7.81
CA ILE A 204 -21.31 -12.49 7.10
C ILE A 204 -21.59 -10.97 7.15
N TYR A 205 -22.86 -10.55 7.08
CA TYR A 205 -23.20 -9.11 6.97
C TYR A 205 -23.06 -8.34 8.30
N HIS A 206 -23.28 -8.99 9.44
CA HIS A 206 -23.22 -8.34 10.76
C HIS A 206 -21.77 -7.94 11.16
N GLU A 207 -20.76 -8.53 10.51
CA GLU A 207 -19.35 -8.22 10.69
C GLU A 207 -18.93 -6.97 9.88
N TYR A 208 -19.66 -6.63 8.81
CA TYR A 208 -19.38 -5.48 7.95
C TYR A 208 -20.07 -4.18 8.39
N ASP A 209 -21.03 -4.24 9.31
CA ASP A 209 -21.76 -3.08 9.86
C ASP A 209 -21.18 -2.58 11.20
N GLN A 210 -19.96 -3.02 11.56
CA GLN A 210 -19.28 -2.50 12.74
C GLN A 210 -18.71 -1.10 12.46
N THR A 211 -19.47 -0.06 12.84
CA THR A 211 -18.99 1.32 13.02
C THR A 211 -18.11 1.51 14.27
N SER A 212 -17.71 0.40 14.91
CA SER A 212 -16.87 0.40 16.09
C SER A 212 -15.45 0.83 15.70
N MET A 213 -15.17 2.13 15.83
CA MET A 213 -13.84 2.76 15.69
C MET A 213 -12.78 2.22 16.67
N GLN A 214 -13.08 1.14 17.39
CA GLN A 214 -12.23 0.52 18.39
C GLN A 214 -10.93 -0.02 17.79
N GLN A 215 -10.98 -0.58 16.58
CA GLN A 215 -9.78 -1.01 15.85
C GLN A 215 -8.85 0.16 15.51
N VAL A 216 -9.43 1.33 15.21
CA VAL A 216 -8.68 2.57 14.96
C VAL A 216 -8.06 3.10 16.26
N ASN A 217 -8.80 3.05 17.37
CA ASN A 217 -8.29 3.45 18.68
C ASN A 217 -7.12 2.56 19.14
N ASP A 218 -7.19 1.25 18.90
CA ASP A 218 -6.10 0.32 19.18
C ASP A 218 -4.85 0.65 18.36
N LEU A 219 -5.03 0.94 17.06
CA LEU A 219 -3.95 1.36 16.16
C LEU A 219 -3.29 2.68 16.60
N ILE A 220 -4.09 3.68 16.99
CA ILE A 220 -3.60 4.96 17.51
C ILE A 220 -2.77 4.74 18.78
N THR A 221 -3.26 3.89 19.69
CA THR A 221 -2.56 3.57 20.94
C THR A 221 -1.20 2.91 20.67
N ILE A 222 -1.12 2.06 19.65
CA ILE A 222 0.13 1.41 19.23
C ILE A 222 1.09 2.41 18.59
N LEU A 223 0.60 3.25 17.67
CA LEU A 223 1.41 4.29 17.01
C LEU A 223 2.00 5.28 18.02
N GLN A 224 1.22 5.67 19.04
CA GLN A 224 1.69 6.54 20.12
C GLN A 224 2.83 5.93 20.93
N ARG A 225 2.85 4.61 21.13
CA ARG A 225 3.94 3.93 21.85
C ARG A 225 5.27 3.95 21.09
N ILE A 226 5.22 4.09 19.77
CA ILE A 226 6.41 4.09 18.91
C ILE A 226 7.00 5.50 18.77
N HIS A 227 6.19 6.55 18.92
CA HIS A 227 6.62 7.95 18.87
C HIS A 227 7.25 8.47 20.18
N ILE A 228 7.42 7.62 21.20
CA ILE A 228 7.99 7.99 22.52
C ILE A 228 9.44 7.43 22.70
N GLN A 229 10.11 7.04 21.62
CA GLN A 229 11.55 6.72 21.61
C GLN A 229 12.28 7.56 20.57
#